data_AF-A0A535MA65-F1
#
_entry.id   AF-A0A535MA65-F1
#
_cell.length_a   1.000
_cell.length_b   1.000
_cell.length_c   1.000
_cell.angle_alpha   90.00
_cell.angle_beta   90.00
_cell.angle_gamma   90.00
#
_symmetry.space_group_name_H-M   'P 1'
#
loop_
_entity.id
_entity.type
_entity.pdbx_description
1 polymer ?
#
loop_
_entity_poly.entity_id
_entity_poly.type
_entity_poly.pdbx_seq_one_letter_code
_entity_poly.pdbx_strand_id
1 'polypeptide(L)'
;MVIAIVKNVGRPPVIDRTALKVNQAGIVLTVLLAFLLSALWPALWWALPVLALVMLVGAIEPRAALFRQVYLAVLRPAGLLRPRPVEESPRPHSFAQTLGGVFLLLASLAFALALPIVGWALAWIVLLLAFVNLAFGF
;
A
#
# COMPACT_ATOMS: atom_id res chain seq x y z
N MET A 1 10.04 40.92 14.79
CA MET A 1 9.44 39.57 14.90
C MET A 1 8.61 39.20 13.63
N VAL A 2 9.04 39.61 12.43
CA VAL A 2 8.30 39.32 11.17
C VAL A 2 9.15 38.49 10.19
N ILE A 3 10.47 38.41 10.39
CA ILE A 3 11.41 37.72 9.50
C ILE A 3 11.44 36.19 9.73
N ALA A 4 10.88 35.69 10.83
CA ALA A 4 10.87 34.26 11.14
C ALA A 4 9.75 33.45 10.48
N ILE A 5 8.72 34.10 9.92
CA ILE A 5 7.52 33.43 9.38
C ILE A 5 7.72 32.95 7.93
N VAL A 6 8.69 33.51 7.19
CA VAL A 6 8.88 33.21 5.76
C VAL A 6 9.74 31.96 5.50
N LYS A 7 10.39 31.37 6.52
CA LYS A 7 11.36 30.26 6.30
C LYS A 7 10.78 28.86 6.08
N ASN A 8 9.47 28.66 6.15
CA ASN A 8 8.86 27.31 6.05
C ASN A 8 7.98 27.06 4.81
N VAL A 9 7.95 27.98 3.84
CA VAL A 9 7.24 27.74 2.58
C VAL A 9 8.24 27.23 1.54
N GLY A 10 8.40 25.91 1.40
CA GLY A 10 9.07 25.37 0.21
C GLY A 10 9.83 24.04 0.31
N ARG A 11 10.01 23.43 1.49
CA ARG A 11 10.65 22.10 1.55
C ARG A 11 9.61 20.99 1.42
N PRO A 12 9.82 19.99 0.54
CA PRO A 12 8.96 18.81 0.51
C PRO A 12 8.96 18.13 1.89
N PRO A 13 7.85 17.53 2.31
CA PRO A 13 7.82 16.78 3.55
C PRO A 13 8.87 15.66 3.52
N VAL A 14 9.50 15.42 4.67
CA VAL A 14 10.42 14.29 4.82
C VAL A 14 9.59 13.03 5.01
N ILE A 15 9.76 12.08 4.09
CA ILE A 15 9.10 10.78 4.13
C ILE A 15 10.13 9.66 4.32
N ASP A 16 9.74 8.60 5.02
CA ASP A 16 10.58 7.42 5.17
C ASP A 16 10.35 6.46 4.01
N ARG A 17 11.31 6.40 3.08
CA ARG A 17 11.22 5.55 1.90
C ARG A 17 11.20 4.06 2.24
N THR A 18 11.81 3.66 3.36
CA THR A 18 11.74 2.26 3.83
C THR A 18 10.31 1.90 4.21
N ALA A 19 9.59 2.80 4.88
CA ALA A 19 8.18 2.59 5.23
C ALA A 19 7.29 2.42 3.99
N LEU A 20 7.53 3.21 2.93
CA LEU A 20 6.81 3.06 1.66
C LEU A 20 7.06 1.70 1.00
N LYS A 21 8.33 1.25 0.97
CA LYS A 21 8.67 -0.08 0.44
C LYS A 21 8.02 -1.20 1.24
N VAL A 22 7.97 -1.10 2.57
CA VAL A 22 7.25 -2.09 3.40
C VAL A 22 5.76 -2.10 3.07
N ASN A 23 5.16 -0.93 2.83
CA ASN A 23 3.75 -0.87 2.43
C ASN A 23 3.49 -1.56 1.09
N GLN A 24 4.33 -1.30 0.08
CA GLN A 24 4.21 -1.95 -1.22
C GLN A 24 4.48 -3.46 -1.13
N ALA A 25 5.49 -3.88 -0.37
CA ALA A 25 5.78 -5.29 -0.14
C ALA A 25 4.62 -6.00 0.58
N GLY A 26 3.96 -5.35 1.53
CA GLY A 26 2.78 -5.86 2.21
C GLY A 26 1.61 -6.09 1.25
N ILE A 27 1.34 -5.13 0.35
CA ILE A 27 0.31 -5.25 -0.69
C ILE A 27 0.64 -6.43 -1.62
N VAL A 28 1.86 -6.47 -2.18
CA VAL A 28 2.31 -7.53 -3.10
C VAL A 28 2.19 -8.91 -2.43
N LEU A 29 2.74 -9.05 -1.22
CA LEU A 29 2.73 -10.31 -0.49
C LEU A 29 1.30 -10.75 -0.17
N THR A 30 0.43 -9.84 0.24
CA THR A 30 -0.98 -10.16 0.55
C THR A 30 -1.71 -10.66 -0.69
N VAL A 31 -1.59 -9.98 -1.83
CA VAL A 31 -2.25 -10.43 -3.08
C VAL A 31 -1.68 -11.76 -3.58
N LEU A 32 -0.36 -11.94 -3.53
CA LEU A 32 0.28 -13.20 -3.92
C LEU A 32 -0.17 -14.37 -3.04
N LEU A 33 -0.15 -14.19 -1.72
CA LEU A 33 -0.59 -15.23 -0.79
C LEU A 33 -2.09 -15.52 -0.94
N ALA A 34 -2.92 -14.48 -1.11
CA ALA A 34 -4.34 -14.67 -1.39
C ALA A 34 -4.53 -15.52 -2.65
N PHE A 35 -3.82 -15.22 -3.75
CA PHE A 35 -3.91 -15.99 -4.99
C PHE A 35 -3.45 -17.44 -4.84
N LEU A 36 -2.22 -17.65 -4.36
CA LEU A 36 -1.61 -18.97 -4.28
C LEU A 36 -2.36 -19.90 -3.33
N LEU A 37 -2.76 -19.38 -2.17
CA LEU A 37 -3.43 -20.18 -1.15
C LEU A 37 -4.93 -20.36 -1.43
N SER A 38 -5.54 -19.55 -2.30
CA SER A 38 -6.94 -19.77 -2.74
C SER A 38 -7.14 -21.09 -3.47
N ALA A 39 -6.08 -21.69 -4.03
CA ALA A 39 -6.15 -23.04 -4.59
C ALA A 39 -6.44 -24.11 -3.53
N LEU A 40 -6.00 -23.90 -2.28
CA LEU A 40 -6.20 -24.81 -1.15
C LEU A 40 -7.42 -24.41 -0.32
N TRP A 41 -7.61 -23.10 -0.12
CA TRP A 41 -8.72 -22.55 0.65
C TRP A 41 -9.41 -21.45 -0.15
N PRO A 42 -10.43 -21.79 -0.97
CA PRO A 42 -11.09 -20.84 -1.87
C PRO A 42 -11.59 -19.58 -1.18
N ALA A 43 -11.93 -19.64 0.11
CA ALA A 43 -12.34 -18.47 0.87
C ALA A 43 -11.30 -17.35 0.90
N LEU A 44 -10.00 -17.61 0.74
CA LEU A 44 -8.91 -16.62 0.88
C LEU A 44 -8.98 -15.42 -0.06
N TRP A 45 -9.85 -15.43 -1.08
CA TRP A 45 -10.19 -14.21 -1.82
C TRP A 45 -10.73 -13.09 -0.89
N TRP A 46 -11.26 -13.40 0.31
CA TRP A 46 -11.69 -12.40 1.30
C TRP A 46 -10.56 -11.48 1.76
N ALA A 47 -9.29 -11.85 1.54
CA ALA A 47 -8.16 -10.97 1.77
C ALA A 47 -8.19 -9.72 0.86
N LEU A 48 -8.79 -9.81 -0.34
CA LEU A 48 -8.88 -8.69 -1.29
C LEU A 48 -9.73 -7.52 -0.78
N PRO A 49 -10.99 -7.71 -0.31
CA PRO A 49 -11.77 -6.60 0.23
C PRO A 49 -11.16 -6.03 1.52
N VAL A 50 -10.55 -6.87 2.36
CA VAL A 50 -9.84 -6.40 3.56
C VAL A 50 -8.64 -5.53 3.16
N LEU A 51 -7.83 -5.97 2.20
CA LEU A 51 -6.70 -5.20 1.68
C LEU A 51 -7.16 -3.89 1.01
N ALA A 52 -8.29 -3.92 0.29
CA ALA A 52 -8.88 -2.73 -0.29
C ALA A 52 -9.18 -1.66 0.77
N LEU A 53 -9.80 -2.06 1.88
CA LEU A 53 -10.06 -1.15 3.01
C LEU A 53 -8.76 -0.62 3.62
N VAL A 54 -7.77 -1.48 3.84
CA VAL A 54 -6.44 -1.07 4.34
C VAL A 54 -5.81 -0.03 3.41
N MET A 55 -5.91 -0.22 2.10
CA MET A 55 -5.36 0.71 1.11
C MET A 55 -6.10 2.05 1.14
N LEU A 56 -7.44 2.05 1.09
CA LEU A 56 -8.25 3.26 1.08
C LEU A 56 -8.10 4.06 2.38
N VAL A 57 -8.11 3.39 3.54
CA VAL A 57 -7.87 4.03 4.84
C VAL A 57 -6.47 4.63 4.90
N GLY A 58 -5.45 3.87 4.47
CA GLY A 58 -4.07 4.36 4.45
C GLY A 58 -3.83 5.50 3.44
N ALA A 59 -4.65 5.62 2.40
CA ALA A 59 -4.58 6.72 1.45
C ALA A 59 -5.16 8.03 2.03
N ILE A 60 -6.23 7.94 2.83
CA ILE A 60 -6.88 9.06 3.50
C ILE A 60 -6.08 9.50 4.72
N GLU A 61 -5.69 8.55 5.57
CA GLU A 61 -4.91 8.77 6.79
C GLU A 61 -3.62 7.93 6.74
N PRO A 62 -2.51 8.49 6.24
CA PRO A 62 -1.23 7.79 6.14
C PRO A 62 -0.71 7.26 7.48
N ARG A 63 -1.13 7.82 8.62
CA ARG A 63 -0.78 7.30 9.95
C ARG A 63 -1.47 5.97 10.24
N ALA A 64 -2.64 5.74 9.66
CA ALA A 64 -3.42 4.52 9.81
C ALA A 64 -3.02 3.41 8.83
N ALA A 65 -2.10 3.65 7.89
CA ALA A 65 -1.64 2.64 6.93
C ALA A 65 -1.04 1.40 7.65
N LEU A 66 -1.73 0.25 7.56
CA LEU A 66 -1.44 -0.96 8.32
C LEU A 66 0.03 -1.40 8.21
N PHE A 67 0.55 -1.55 7.00
CA PHE A 67 1.92 -2.03 6.79
C PHE A 67 2.97 -1.02 7.26
N ARG A 68 2.66 0.28 7.22
CA ARG A 68 3.49 1.31 7.84
C ARG A 68 3.50 1.16 9.37
N GLN A 69 2.36 0.84 9.99
CA GLN A 69 2.30 0.56 11.42
C GLN A 69 3.12 -0.69 11.77
N VAL A 70 3.01 -1.77 10.98
CA VAL A 70 3.85 -2.97 11.13
C VAL A 70 5.34 -2.61 11.07
N TYR A 71 5.72 -1.76 10.11
CA TYR A 71 7.09 -1.26 10.03
C TYR A 71 7.53 -0.51 11.31
N LEU A 72 6.72 0.46 11.76
CA LEU A 72 7.09 1.32 12.89
C LEU A 72 7.05 0.60 14.24
N ALA A 73 6.11 -0.33 14.42
CA ALA A 73 5.89 -1.03 15.68
C ALA A 73 6.74 -2.29 15.82
N VAL A 74 7.08 -2.97 14.70
CA VAL A 74 7.76 -4.26 14.73
C VAL A 74 9.11 -4.19 14.04
N LEU A 75 9.16 -3.86 12.76
CA LEU A 75 10.37 -4.04 11.94
C LEU A 75 11.48 -3.04 12.28
N ARG A 76 11.12 -1.80 12.58
CA ARG A 76 12.06 -0.73 12.95
C ARG A 76 12.62 -0.94 14.37
N PRO A 77 11.80 -1.18 15.42
CA PRO A 77 12.32 -1.45 16.77
C PRO A 77 13.14 -2.73 16.84
N ALA A 78 12.80 -3.77 16.05
CA ALA A 78 13.57 -5.01 15.96
C ALA A 78 14.90 -4.85 15.19
N GLY A 79 15.20 -3.67 14.63
CA GLY A 79 16.42 -3.42 13.87
C GLY A 79 16.50 -4.14 12.50
N LEU A 80 15.40 -4.77 12.06
CA LEU A 80 15.35 -5.53 10.80
C LEU A 80 15.45 -4.62 9.57
N LEU A 81 14.93 -3.39 9.68
CA LEU A 81 14.92 -2.42 8.58
C LEU A 81 15.30 -1.03 9.08
N ARG A 82 16.19 -0.35 8.33
CA ARG A 82 16.67 0.99 8.68
C ARG A 82 15.82 2.09 8.03
N PRO A 83 15.41 3.13 8.79
CA PRO A 83 14.74 4.30 8.23
C PRO A 83 15.58 4.97 7.14
N ARG A 84 14.93 5.43 6.07
CA ARG A 84 15.57 6.21 5.00
C ARG A 84 14.76 7.48 4.73
N PRO A 85 14.97 8.54 5.52
CA PRO A 85 14.28 9.81 5.32
C PRO A 85 14.74 10.48 4.01
N VAL A 86 13.79 10.91 3.18
CA VAL A 86 14.02 11.63 1.92
C VAL A 86 12.98 12.75 1.80
N GLU A 87 13.39 13.92 1.31
CA GLU A 87 12.46 15.01 0.98
C GLU A 87 11.72 14.67 -0.33
N GLU A 88 10.47 14.25 -0.22
CA GLU A 88 9.68 13.79 -1.36
C GLU A 88 8.18 13.94 -1.05
N SER A 89 7.39 14.21 -2.09
CA SER A 89 5.94 14.38 -1.94
C SER A 89 5.26 13.02 -1.73
N PRO A 90 4.38 12.87 -0.73
CA PRO A 90 3.63 11.62 -0.52
C PRO A 90 2.47 11.44 -1.51
N ARG A 91 2.13 12.47 -2.30
CA ARG A 91 0.91 12.49 -3.14
C ARG A 91 0.84 11.37 -4.18
N PRO A 92 1.91 11.06 -4.95
CA PRO A 92 1.85 10.01 -5.97
C PRO A 92 1.52 8.65 -5.36
N HIS A 93 2.13 8.33 -4.22
CA HIS A 93 1.90 7.08 -3.50
C HIS A 93 0.46 6.97 -2.98
N SER A 94 -0.06 8.03 -2.35
CA SER A 94 -1.46 8.04 -1.90
C SER A 94 -2.44 7.89 -3.07
N PHE A 95 -2.17 8.52 -4.22
CA PHE A 95 -3.00 8.35 -5.42
C PHE A 95 -2.99 6.90 -5.92
N ALA A 96 -1.80 6.30 -6.09
CA ALA A 96 -1.67 4.91 -6.51
C ALA A 96 -2.36 3.95 -5.54
N GLN A 97 -2.27 4.22 -4.23
CA GLN A 97 -2.90 3.42 -3.21
C GLN A 97 -4.44 3.53 -3.25
N THR A 98 -5.00 4.72 -3.48
CA THR A 98 -6.45 4.88 -3.70
C THR A 98 -6.91 4.09 -4.93
N LEU A 99 -6.20 4.22 -6.05
CA LEU A 99 -6.54 3.51 -7.29
C LEU A 99 -6.47 1.99 -7.10
N GLY A 100 -5.40 1.50 -6.45
CA GLY A 100 -5.25 0.09 -6.13
C GLY A 100 -6.36 -0.42 -5.20
N GLY A 101 -6.76 0.37 -4.20
CA GLY A 101 -7.89 0.04 -3.32
C GLY A 101 -9.22 -0.08 -4.08
N VAL A 102 -9.50 0.84 -5.01
CA VAL A 102 -10.69 0.78 -5.87
C VAL A 102 -10.67 -0.48 -6.75
N PHE A 103 -9.54 -0.82 -7.36
CA PHE A 103 -9.41 -2.03 -8.18
C PHE A 103 -9.62 -3.30 -7.35
N LEU A 104 -9.13 -3.35 -6.10
CA LEU A 104 -9.39 -4.47 -5.21
C LEU A 104 -10.85 -4.55 -4.75
N LEU A 105 -11.56 -3.41 -4.57
CA LEU A 105 -13.01 -3.43 -4.36
C LEU A 105 -13.75 -4.00 -5.56
N LEU A 106 -13.39 -3.59 -6.78
CA LEU A 106 -13.97 -4.13 -8.01
C LEU A 106 -13.65 -5.62 -8.18
N ALA A 107 -12.43 -6.04 -7.83
CA ALA A 107 -12.05 -7.45 -7.79
C ALA A 107 -12.93 -8.24 -6.81
N SER A 108 -13.15 -7.68 -5.63
CA SER A 108 -14.01 -8.27 -4.59
C SER A 108 -15.45 -8.40 -5.06
N LEU A 109 -15.97 -7.40 -5.77
CA LEU A 109 -17.29 -7.44 -6.39
C LEU A 109 -17.38 -8.52 -7.47
N ALA A 110 -16.34 -8.67 -8.29
CA ALA A 110 -16.29 -9.74 -9.29
C ALA A 110 -16.33 -11.13 -8.63
N PHE A 111 -15.64 -11.35 -7.51
CA PHE A 111 -15.78 -12.59 -6.73
C PHE A 111 -17.19 -12.80 -6.20
N ALA A 112 -17.83 -11.75 -5.65
CA ALA A 112 -19.21 -11.81 -5.18
C ALA A 112 -20.21 -12.16 -6.29
N LEU A 113 -19.90 -11.81 -7.54
CA LEU A 113 -20.68 -12.12 -8.74
C LEU A 113 -20.27 -13.45 -9.42
N ALA A 114 -19.45 -14.28 -8.75
CA ALA A 114 -18.93 -15.53 -9.29
C ALA A 114 -18.12 -15.38 -10.60
N LEU A 115 -17.38 -14.27 -10.75
CA LEU A 115 -16.47 -13.97 -11.87
C LEU A 115 -15.00 -14.03 -11.41
N PRO A 116 -14.46 -15.21 -11.04
CA PRO A 116 -13.14 -15.31 -10.40
C PRO A 116 -11.99 -14.89 -11.32
N ILE A 117 -12.11 -15.13 -12.64
CA ILE A 117 -11.09 -14.72 -13.61
C ILE A 117 -10.97 -13.19 -13.64
N VAL A 118 -12.10 -12.48 -13.63
CA VAL A 118 -12.13 -11.01 -13.61
C VAL A 118 -11.59 -10.48 -12.28
N GLY A 119 -12.00 -11.10 -11.17
CA GLY A 119 -11.51 -10.75 -9.84
C GLY A 119 -9.99 -10.86 -9.74
N TRP A 120 -9.43 -11.99 -10.18
CA TRP A 120 -7.97 -12.15 -10.21
C TRP A 120 -7.31 -11.20 -11.20
N ALA A 121 -7.82 -11.02 -12.41
CA ALA A 121 -7.22 -10.10 -13.38
C ALA A 121 -7.06 -8.68 -12.80
N LEU A 122 -8.10 -8.17 -12.13
CA LEU A 122 -8.05 -6.87 -11.45
C LEU A 122 -7.03 -6.85 -10.29
N ALA A 123 -7.00 -7.89 -9.45
CA ALA A 123 -6.03 -8.00 -8.36
C ALA A 123 -4.57 -8.08 -8.87
N TRP A 124 -4.34 -8.76 -9.99
CA TRP A 124 -3.03 -8.86 -10.64
C TRP A 124 -2.55 -7.52 -11.19
N ILE A 125 -3.44 -6.66 -11.70
CA ILE A 125 -3.08 -5.28 -12.07
C ILE A 125 -2.52 -4.55 -10.84
N VAL A 126 -3.20 -4.63 -9.69
CA VAL A 126 -2.75 -3.99 -8.45
C VAL A 126 -1.41 -4.56 -7.97
N LEU A 127 -1.26 -5.88 -8.01
CA LEU A 127 -0.02 -6.58 -7.68
C LEU A 127 1.15 -6.09 -8.55
N LEU A 128 0.95 -6.02 -9.87
CA LEU A 128 1.99 -5.58 -10.81
C LEU A 128 2.37 -4.12 -10.59
N LEU A 129 1.38 -3.24 -10.38
CA LEU A 129 1.64 -1.83 -10.09
C LEU A 129 2.40 -1.65 -8.77
N ALA A 130 1.98 -2.33 -7.71
CA ALA A 130 2.66 -2.30 -6.41
C ALA A 130 4.08 -2.88 -6.50
N PHE A 131 4.26 -3.95 -7.28
CA PHE A 131 5.56 -4.56 -7.52
C PHE A 131 6.51 -3.63 -8.29
N VAL A 132 6.04 -3.00 -9.38
CA VAL A 132 6.82 -2.00 -10.11
C VAL A 132 7.22 -0.85 -9.19
N ASN A 133 6.29 -0.36 -8.36
CA ASN A 133 6.59 0.68 -7.38
C ASN A 133 7.63 0.23 -6.35
N LEU A 134 7.58 -1.02 -5.91
CA LEU A 134 8.53 -1.61 -4.96
C LEU A 134 9.93 -1.78 -5.58
N ALA A 135 9.99 -2.28 -6.81
CA ALA A 135 11.22 -2.62 -7.51
C ALA A 135 11.98 -1.36 -7.97
N PHE A 136 11.27 -0.39 -8.53
CA PHE A 136 11.87 0.77 -9.18
C PHE A 136 11.78 2.06 -8.35
N GLY A 137 10.92 2.10 -7.32
CA GLY A 137 10.90 3.19 -6.34
C GLY A 137 10.37 4.53 -6.85
N PHE A 138 9.33 4.48 -7.69
CA PHE A 138 8.52 5.64 -8.09
C PHE A 138 7.58 6.10 -6.96
#